data_AF-A0A7W5GB82-F1
#
_entry.id   AF-A0A7W5GB82-F1
#
_cell.length_a   1.000
_cell.length_b   1.000
_cell.length_c   1.000
_cell.angle_alpha   90.00
_cell.angle_beta   90.00
_cell.angle_gamma   90.00
#
_symmetry.space_group_name_H-M   'P 1'
#
loop_
_entity.id
_entity.type
_entity.pdbx_description
1 polymer ?
#
loop_
_entity_poly.entity_id
_entity_poly.type
_entity_poly.pdbx_seq_one_letter_code
_entity_poly.pdbx_strand_id
1 'polypeptide(L)'
;MVSGIELNLYNDWIETVKEIFRGSPHALPENIRGLDIAVAYFLQTAQSDEEAEVLAEQNKERFILMEKAIRDNFESVILPDIRSRTGYAGETFAFKWVYNQGEHIVEVHSEYRIPL
;
A
#
# COMPACT_ATOMS: atom_id res chain seq x y z
N MET A 1 -12.77 -20.99 8.13
CA MET A 1 -12.39 -19.59 8.37
C MET A 1 -10.96 -19.45 7.93
N VAL A 2 -10.70 -18.68 6.88
CA VAL A 2 -9.33 -18.35 6.47
C VAL A 2 -8.78 -17.39 7.51
N SER A 3 -7.79 -17.83 8.29
CA SER A 3 -7.39 -17.13 9.52
C SER A 3 -6.11 -16.29 9.39
N GLY A 4 -5.66 -15.94 8.18
CA GLY A 4 -4.45 -15.12 8.01
C GLY A 4 -4.46 -14.28 6.76
N ILE A 5 -4.99 -13.05 6.85
CA ILE A 5 -4.79 -12.00 5.84
C ILE A 5 -3.88 -10.93 6.44
N GLU A 6 -2.64 -10.88 5.95
CA GLU A 6 -1.68 -9.84 6.27
C GLU A 6 -1.81 -8.68 5.25
N LEU A 7 -2.00 -7.47 5.78
CA LEU A 7 -2.18 -6.23 5.02
C LEU A 7 -1.52 -5.09 5.81
N ASN A 8 -0.66 -4.32 5.16
CA ASN A 8 -0.15 -3.04 5.67
C ASN A 8 0.26 -2.13 4.49
N LEU A 9 -0.71 -1.84 3.63
CA LEU A 9 -0.52 -1.19 2.34
C LEU A 9 0.01 0.23 2.48
N TYR A 10 -0.43 0.97 3.51
CA TYR A 10 0.11 2.30 3.78
C TYR A 10 1.60 2.22 4.14
N ASN A 11 2.01 1.23 4.93
CA ASN A 11 3.42 1.07 5.25
C ASN A 11 4.24 0.63 4.02
N ASP A 12 3.70 -0.23 3.16
CA ASP A 12 4.37 -0.56 1.88
C ASP A 12 4.62 0.69 1.02
N TRP A 13 3.63 1.60 0.97
CA TRP A 13 3.78 2.89 0.31
C TRP A 13 4.83 3.77 0.99
N ILE A 14 4.83 3.86 2.33
CA ILE A 14 5.83 4.61 3.09
C ILE A 14 7.25 4.10 2.83
N GLU A 15 7.46 2.78 2.81
CA GLU A 15 8.78 2.22 2.50
C GLU A 15 9.20 2.56 1.07
N THR A 16 8.27 2.53 0.11
CA THR A 16 8.54 2.96 -1.26
C THR A 16 8.95 4.44 -1.32
N VAL A 17 8.25 5.32 -0.60
CA VAL A 17 8.58 6.74 -0.51
C VAL A 17 9.97 6.94 0.11
N LYS A 18 10.33 6.20 1.16
CA LYS A 18 11.67 6.25 1.76
C LYS A 18 12.76 5.89 0.73
N GLU A 19 12.55 4.87 -0.09
CA GLU A 19 13.51 4.50 -1.13
C GLU A 19 13.65 5.59 -2.21
N ILE A 20 12.55 6.25 -2.59
CA ILE A 20 12.58 7.41 -3.51
C ILE A 20 13.47 8.51 -2.92
N PHE A 21 13.29 8.84 -1.64
CA PHE A 21 14.12 9.85 -0.98
C PHE A 21 15.57 9.42 -0.79
N ARG A 22 15.84 8.13 -0.52
CA ARG A 22 17.21 7.61 -0.40
C ARG A 22 17.99 7.75 -1.71
N GLY A 23 17.31 7.62 -2.85
CA GLY A 23 17.88 7.84 -4.18
C GLY A 23 17.94 9.31 -4.63
N SER A 24 17.47 10.25 -3.80
CA SER A 24 17.35 11.68 -4.15
C SER A 24 18.37 12.54 -3.40
N PRO A 25 18.64 13.79 -3.86
CA PRO A 25 19.48 14.74 -3.13
C PRO A 25 18.83 15.25 -1.82
N HIS A 26 17.59 14.87 -1.54
CA HIS A 26 16.80 15.30 -0.38
C HIS A 26 16.55 14.16 0.61
N ALA A 27 17.58 13.36 0.90
CA ALA A 27 17.47 12.22 1.81
C ALA A 27 16.80 12.63 3.13
N LEU A 28 15.80 11.85 3.55
CA LEU A 28 15.09 12.10 4.79
C LEU A 28 15.94 11.70 6.01
N PRO A 29 15.78 12.36 7.16
CA PRO A 29 16.41 11.94 8.40
C PRO A 29 16.07 10.49 8.77
N GLU A 30 17.01 9.70 9.28
CA GLU A 30 16.78 8.27 9.58
C GLU A 30 15.66 8.02 10.61
N ASN A 31 15.35 9.02 11.43
CA ASN A 31 14.34 8.94 12.49
C ASN A 31 12.94 9.39 12.06
N ILE A 32 12.73 9.87 10.82
CA ILE A 32 11.41 10.25 10.32
C ILE A 32 10.50 9.01 10.19
N ARG A 33 9.20 9.13 10.46
CA ARG A 33 8.28 7.99 10.46
C ARG A 33 6.89 8.34 9.94
N GLY A 34 6.21 7.34 9.38
CA GLY A 34 4.78 7.38 9.10
C GLY A 34 4.33 8.64 8.37
N LEU A 35 3.42 9.40 9.00
CA LEU A 35 2.82 10.58 8.40
C LEU A 35 3.85 11.65 7.98
N ASP A 36 4.92 11.85 8.76
CA ASP A 36 5.93 12.88 8.44
C ASP A 36 6.65 12.58 7.10
N ILE A 37 6.82 11.30 6.77
CA ILE A 37 7.36 10.87 5.47
C ILE A 37 6.38 11.21 4.34
N ALA A 38 5.09 11.00 4.59
CA ALA A 38 4.04 11.33 3.64
C ALA A 38 3.96 12.84 3.39
N VAL A 39 4.03 13.65 4.46
CA VAL A 39 4.08 15.11 4.36
C VAL A 39 5.30 15.55 3.56
N ALA A 40 6.50 15.03 3.88
CA ALA A 40 7.71 15.34 3.13
C ALA A 40 7.59 14.99 1.64
N TYR A 41 6.93 13.88 1.30
CA TYR A 41 6.65 13.51 -0.08
C TYR A 41 5.76 14.54 -0.78
N PHE A 42 4.63 14.92 -0.18
CA PHE A 42 3.69 15.86 -0.79
C PHE A 42 4.23 17.30 -0.84
N LEU A 43 5.11 17.69 0.09
CA LEU A 43 5.81 18.97 0.05
C LEU A 43 6.65 19.19 -1.22
N GLN A 44 7.02 18.13 -1.95
CA GLN A 44 7.70 18.29 -3.24
C GLN A 44 6.82 18.95 -4.31
N THR A 45 5.50 18.89 -4.14
CA THR A 45 4.52 19.37 -5.14
C THR A 45 3.46 20.31 -4.58
N ALA A 46 3.23 20.31 -3.27
CA ALA A 46 2.25 21.17 -2.60
C ALA A 46 2.66 22.65 -2.61
N GLN A 47 1.68 23.54 -2.51
CA GLN A 47 1.88 24.99 -2.47
C GLN A 47 2.12 25.51 -1.04
N SER A 48 1.79 24.71 -0.03
CA SER A 48 2.01 25.02 1.38
C SER A 48 2.16 23.75 2.23
N ASP A 49 2.68 23.92 3.44
CA ASP A 49 2.79 22.84 4.42
C ASP A 49 1.42 22.29 4.82
N GLU A 50 0.43 23.17 5.00
CA GLU A 50 -0.96 22.78 5.31
C GLU A 50 -1.57 21.93 4.20
N GLU A 51 -1.33 22.26 2.93
CA GLU A 51 -1.78 21.44 1.81
C GLU A 51 -1.10 20.06 1.82
N ALA A 52 0.21 20.00 2.08
CA ALA A 52 0.93 18.74 2.15
C ALA A 52 0.42 17.83 3.29
N GLU A 53 0.08 18.40 4.44
CA GLU A 53 -0.54 17.67 5.56
C GLU A 53 -1.91 17.10 5.18
N VAL A 54 -2.76 17.90 4.53
CA VAL A 54 -4.08 17.45 4.07
C VAL A 54 -3.93 16.32 3.06
N LEU A 55 -3.04 16.44 2.08
CA LEU A 55 -2.77 15.39 1.09
C LEU A 55 -2.23 14.11 1.75
N ALA A 56 -1.36 14.24 2.75
CA ALA A 56 -0.81 13.11 3.49
C ALA A 56 -1.89 12.31 4.23
N GLU A 57 -2.80 12.99 4.92
CA GLU A 57 -3.92 12.32 5.60
C GLU A 57 -4.94 11.73 4.62
N GLN A 58 -5.28 12.43 3.54
CA GLN A 58 -6.16 11.90 2.48
C GLN A 58 -5.59 10.63 1.85
N ASN A 59 -4.28 10.60 1.59
CA ASN A 59 -3.63 9.42 1.05
C ASN A 59 -3.64 8.26 2.05
N LYS A 60 -3.42 8.54 3.34
CA LYS A 60 -3.53 7.53 4.40
C LYS A 60 -4.94 6.96 4.51
N GLU A 61 -5.98 7.80 4.47
CA GLU A 61 -7.37 7.35 4.42
C GLU A 61 -7.65 6.48 3.19
N ARG A 62 -7.14 6.86 2.02
CA ARG A 62 -7.24 6.05 0.79
C ARG A 62 -6.70 4.64 1.00
N PHE A 63 -5.53 4.48 1.61
CA PHE A 63 -4.96 3.16 1.93
C PHE A 63 -5.81 2.36 2.92
N ILE A 64 -6.33 3.00 3.98
CA ILE A 64 -7.24 2.36 4.93
C ILE A 64 -8.50 1.84 4.24
N LEU A 65 -9.08 2.63 3.34
CA LEU A 65 -10.26 2.23 2.56
C LEU A 65 -9.96 1.05 1.63
N MET A 66 -8.79 1.02 0.98
CA MET A 66 -8.37 -0.11 0.15
C MET A 66 -8.19 -1.39 0.98
N GLU A 67 -7.54 -1.31 2.13
CA GLU A 67 -7.39 -2.46 3.04
C GLU A 67 -8.75 -2.98 3.51
N LYS A 68 -9.65 -2.07 3.88
CA LYS A 68 -11.02 -2.42 4.26
C LYS A 68 -11.75 -3.12 3.12
N ALA A 69 -11.66 -2.60 1.90
CA ALA A 69 -12.29 -3.19 0.73
C ALA A 69 -11.76 -4.61 0.45
N ILE A 70 -10.46 -4.85 0.62
CA ILE A 70 -9.90 -6.19 0.49
C ILE A 70 -10.47 -7.12 1.55
N ARG A 71 -10.48 -6.70 2.82
CA ARG A 71 -11.01 -7.53 3.92
C ARG A 71 -12.49 -7.86 3.73
N ASP A 72 -13.30 -6.86 3.41
CA ASP A 72 -14.75 -7.01 3.24
C ASP A 72 -15.12 -7.93 2.08
N ASN A 73 -14.32 -7.93 1.01
CA ASN A 73 -14.57 -8.70 -0.21
C ASN A 73 -13.69 -9.95 -0.33
N PHE A 74 -12.92 -10.29 0.71
CA PHE A 74 -11.92 -11.34 0.61
C PHE A 74 -12.56 -12.70 0.33
N GLU A 75 -13.46 -13.15 1.20
CA GLU A 75 -14.06 -14.49 1.08
C GLU A 75 -15.05 -14.58 -0.09
N SER A 76 -15.73 -13.48 -0.42
CA SER A 76 -16.81 -13.47 -1.42
C SER A 76 -16.33 -13.29 -2.85
N VAL A 77 -15.25 -12.54 -3.08
CA VAL A 77 -14.79 -12.16 -4.42
C VAL A 77 -13.32 -12.51 -4.64
N ILE A 78 -12.43 -12.06 -3.75
CA ILE A 78 -10.98 -12.11 -4.00
C ILE A 78 -10.44 -13.54 -3.89
N LEU A 79 -10.79 -14.28 -2.84
CA LEU A 79 -10.32 -15.64 -2.62
C LEU A 79 -10.78 -16.61 -3.72
N PRO A 80 -12.06 -16.62 -4.15
CA PRO A 80 -12.48 -17.40 -5.32
C PRO A 80 -11.70 -17.03 -6.58
N ASP A 81 -11.46 -15.73 -6.82
CA ASP A 81 -10.73 -15.29 -8.02
C ASP A 81 -9.27 -15.74 -7.99
N ILE A 82 -8.57 -15.57 -6.85
CA ILE A 82 -7.21 -16.10 -6.62
C ILE A 82 -7.19 -17.60 -6.95
N ARG A 83 -8.04 -18.39 -6.31
CA ARG A 83 -8.08 -19.85 -6.49
C ARG A 83 -8.31 -20.23 -7.95
N SER A 84 -9.21 -19.51 -8.63
CA SER A 84 -9.54 -19.80 -10.03
C SER A 84 -8.43 -19.43 -11.01
N ARG A 85 -7.71 -18.32 -10.77
CA ARG A 85 -6.70 -17.80 -11.71
C ARG A 85 -5.31 -18.36 -11.49
N THR A 86 -4.93 -18.63 -10.25
CA THR A 86 -3.57 -19.04 -9.89
C THR A 86 -3.47 -20.51 -9.49
N GLY A 87 -4.61 -21.15 -9.17
CA GLY A 87 -4.63 -22.50 -8.61
C GLY A 87 -4.10 -22.57 -7.18
N TYR A 88 -3.83 -21.44 -6.53
CA TYR A 88 -3.30 -21.41 -5.17
C TYR A 88 -4.30 -21.99 -4.16
N ALA A 89 -3.89 -23.05 -3.46
CA ALA A 89 -4.70 -23.77 -2.48
C ALA A 89 -4.23 -23.57 -1.03
N GLY A 90 -3.33 -22.61 -0.79
CA GLY A 90 -2.89 -22.27 0.55
C GLY A 90 -3.95 -21.53 1.35
N GLU A 91 -3.71 -21.42 2.66
CA GLU A 91 -4.64 -20.80 3.62
C GLU A 91 -4.08 -19.49 4.22
N THR A 92 -2.88 -19.09 3.83
CA THR A 92 -2.25 -17.82 4.22
C THR A 92 -2.17 -16.88 3.03
N PHE A 93 -2.47 -15.61 3.28
CA PHE A 93 -2.54 -14.55 2.28
C PHE A 93 -1.85 -13.31 2.80
N ALA A 94 -0.96 -12.75 1.99
CA ALA A 94 -0.28 -11.49 2.31
C ALA A 94 -0.40 -10.57 1.11
N PHE A 95 -1.01 -9.41 1.31
CA PHE A 95 -1.19 -8.42 0.25
C PHE A 95 -0.22 -7.28 0.44
N LYS A 96 0.48 -6.92 -0.63
CA LYS A 96 1.42 -5.80 -0.65
C LYS A 96 1.05 -4.78 -1.71
N TRP A 97 1.15 -3.52 -1.36
CA TRP A 97 1.12 -2.45 -2.36
C TRP A 97 2.50 -2.33 -3.02
N VAL A 98 2.52 -2.20 -4.34
CA VAL A 98 3.76 -2.03 -5.12
C VAL A 98 3.57 -0.99 -6.22
N TYR A 99 4.64 -0.28 -6.55
CA TYR A 99 4.71 0.62 -7.69
C TYR A 99 5.55 0.01 -8.81
N ASN A 100 4.91 -0.45 -9.89
CA ASN A 100 5.59 -1.01 -11.05
C ASN A 100 4.75 -0.76 -12.31
N GLN A 101 5.10 0.27 -13.08
CA GLN A 101 4.30 0.75 -14.24
C GLN A 101 2.87 1.17 -13.85
N GLY A 102 2.69 1.60 -12.60
CA GLY A 102 1.39 1.86 -12.01
C GLY A 102 1.32 1.34 -10.58
N GLU A 103 0.22 1.63 -9.91
CA GLU A 103 -0.05 1.11 -8.57
C GLU A 103 -0.75 -0.24 -8.66
N HIS A 104 -0.26 -1.21 -7.89
CA HIS A 104 -0.84 -2.54 -7.82
C HIS A 104 -0.90 -3.02 -6.39
N ILE A 105 -1.89 -3.87 -6.10
CA ILE A 105 -1.86 -4.71 -4.91
C ILE A 105 -1.62 -6.15 -5.35
N VAL A 106 -0.60 -6.79 -4.78
CA VAL A 106 -0.18 -8.14 -5.14
C VAL A 106 -0.33 -9.04 -3.93
N GLU A 107 -0.94 -10.20 -4.12
CA GLU A 107 -0.90 -11.28 -3.13
C GLU A 107 0.40 -12.07 -3.30
N VAL A 108 1.19 -12.16 -2.23
CA VAL A 108 2.59 -12.61 -2.25
C VAL A 108 2.73 -14.10 -2.55
N HIS A 109 1.79 -14.94 -2.11
CA HIS A 109 1.93 -16.40 -2.24
C HIS A 109 1.42 -16.95 -3.57
N SER A 110 0.46 -16.26 -4.20
CA SER A 110 -0.19 -16.65 -5.44
C SER A 110 0.20 -15.78 -6.64
N GLU A 111 0.93 -14.68 -6.40
CA GLU A 111 1.26 -13.64 -7.37
C GLU A 111 0.04 -12.97 -8.03
N TYR A 112 -1.15 -13.18 -7.45
CA TYR A 112 -2.38 -12.57 -7.91
C TYR A 112 -2.32 -11.05 -7.78
N ARG A 113 -2.82 -10.33 -8.80
CA ARG A 113 -2.75 -8.87 -8.87
C ARG A 113 -4.14 -8.25 -8.90
N ILE A 114 -4.35 -7.27 -8.04
CA ILE A 114 -5.49 -6.36 -8.04
C ILE A 114 -5.00 -5.02 -8.62
N PRO A 115 -5.43 -4.64 -9.84
CA PRO A 115 -5.16 -3.30 -10.35
C PRO A 115 -5.95 -2.25 -9.55
N LEU A 116 -5.32 -1.09 -9.31
CA LEU A 116 -5.90 0.06 -8.61
C LEU A 116 -6.36 1.15 -9.58
#